data_AF-A0A8H8TSB9-F1
#
_entry.id   AF-A0A8H8TSB9-F1
#
_cell.length_a   1.000
_cell.length_b   1.000
_cell.length_c   1.000
_cell.angle_alpha   90.00
_cell.angle_beta   90.00
_cell.angle_gamma   90.00
#
_symmetry.space_group_name_H-M   'P 1'
#
loop_
_entity.id
_entity.type
_entity.pdbx_description
1 polymer ?
#
loop_
_entity_poly.entity_id
_entity_poly.type
_entity_poly.pdbx_seq_one_letter_code
_entity_poly.pdbx_strand_id
1 'polypeptide(L)'
;MFQKAMSWLLDIPACFRPIFASGGDHDGDTIRVFWEPKLVEPFQNSDTKYADCPFEISDVFDKSNTTVADFVAAHSNKKKNERDTILVKELVAGAFQPAVRGLYGVMHLYAAWQFGTYSKEAVKLAHKFCQCMDGQKTGLTLKARVRINDSKKYLGALPDWAYDSTDESEAYDWFSKEDYSPASTAIRNAARPESALCALWSKGKVQTGMLKKLFEQMEKFRSVEDKAISGLWKQAQSLGRVSAEEEEVIGRHVRVMEDSYSRTNRNTTAIIKKRKGELSNSATSKTGFKNDGRQSKAQPLRRVQSEANPSMSQREELGESQVEGEAATFAFDDLSSNGQPERRGGTIEVPTVLGSASEVGRCFCQWPEVFAKKHISKLDDDEIERLARLCASYAYSITYSHRPKFAFEMAWRWIMSLKAKETGNAGTTSDGRRLQDQAQGLGGLQVPFSSLDLLGLRKKIITRNFELTQGRGVEI
;
A
#
# COMPACT_ATOMS: atom_id res chain seq x y z
N MET A 1 35.75 -9.57 -17.22
CA MET A 1 34.53 -10.29 -16.78
C MET A 1 33.32 -9.95 -17.67
N PHE A 2 33.02 -8.66 -17.90
CA PHE A 2 32.00 -8.21 -18.88
C PHE A 2 32.22 -8.79 -20.30
N GLN A 3 33.48 -8.87 -20.76
CA GLN A 3 33.84 -9.48 -22.05
C GLN A 3 33.58 -11.00 -22.15
N LYS A 4 33.63 -11.76 -21.04
CA LYS A 4 33.32 -13.21 -21.06
C LYS A 4 31.81 -13.44 -21.10
N ALA A 5 31.04 -12.64 -20.37
CA ALA A 5 29.58 -12.64 -20.46
C ALA A 5 29.11 -12.20 -21.86
N MET A 6 29.75 -11.18 -22.44
CA MET A 6 29.48 -10.75 -23.82
C MET A 6 29.95 -11.75 -24.89
N SER A 7 31.06 -12.45 -24.70
CA SER A 7 31.54 -13.47 -25.65
C SER A 7 30.55 -14.63 -25.77
N TRP A 8 30.03 -15.14 -24.64
CA TRP A 8 28.89 -16.08 -24.66
C TRP A 8 27.63 -15.44 -25.27
N LEU A 9 27.47 -14.12 -25.11
CA LEU A 9 26.41 -13.32 -25.73
C LEU A 9 26.57 -13.06 -27.24
N LEU A 10 27.68 -13.47 -27.83
CA LEU A 10 27.96 -13.33 -29.26
C LEU A 10 28.02 -14.69 -29.99
N ASP A 11 28.31 -15.80 -29.30
CA ASP A 11 28.49 -17.12 -29.92
C ASP A 11 27.19 -17.91 -30.22
N ILE A 12 26.06 -17.49 -29.67
CA ILE A 12 24.72 -17.98 -30.07
C ILE A 12 24.12 -16.95 -31.03
N PRO A 13 23.66 -17.33 -32.24
CA PRO A 13 23.01 -16.42 -33.18
C PRO A 13 21.92 -15.62 -32.46
N ALA A 14 21.93 -14.29 -32.61
CA ALA A 14 21.05 -13.38 -31.87
C ALA A 14 19.55 -13.78 -31.94
N CYS A 15 19.16 -14.45 -33.03
CA CYS A 15 17.79 -14.90 -33.30
C CYS A 15 17.29 -16.06 -32.42
N PHE A 16 18.17 -16.80 -31.72
CA PHE A 16 17.80 -18.01 -30.97
C PHE A 16 17.71 -17.82 -29.44
N ARG A 17 18.12 -16.67 -28.91
CA ARG A 17 18.23 -16.44 -27.46
C ARG A 17 16.90 -16.26 -26.72
N PRO A 18 15.89 -15.56 -27.26
CA PRO A 18 14.60 -15.38 -26.58
C PRO A 18 13.80 -16.69 -26.42
N ILE A 19 13.95 -17.59 -27.39
CA ILE A 19 13.23 -18.86 -27.45
C ILE A 19 13.50 -19.73 -26.22
N PHE A 20 14.73 -19.73 -25.70
CA PHE A 20 15.10 -20.50 -24.50
C PHE A 20 14.65 -19.85 -23.18
N ALA A 21 14.25 -18.59 -23.20
CA ALA A 21 13.70 -17.87 -22.05
C ALA A 21 12.16 -17.96 -22.04
N SER A 22 11.62 -19.19 -21.96
CA SER A 22 10.18 -19.44 -21.93
C SER A 22 9.44 -19.06 -23.23
N GLY A 23 10.12 -19.09 -24.38
CA GLY A 23 9.50 -18.78 -25.67
C GLY A 23 9.28 -17.29 -25.92
N GLY A 24 10.02 -16.41 -25.24
CA GLY A 24 9.92 -14.96 -25.41
C GLY A 24 10.35 -14.49 -26.80
N ASP A 25 10.05 -13.23 -27.11
CA ASP A 25 10.45 -12.56 -28.35
C ASP A 25 11.06 -11.17 -28.07
N HIS A 26 10.97 -10.24 -29.02
CA HIS A 26 11.51 -8.87 -28.92
C HIS A 26 10.41 -7.81 -29.02
N ASP A 27 9.14 -8.15 -28.79
CA ASP A 27 7.98 -7.24 -28.91
C ASP A 27 7.76 -6.33 -27.69
N GLY A 28 8.61 -6.48 -26.67
CA GLY A 28 8.51 -5.78 -25.38
C GLY A 28 8.99 -6.60 -24.19
N ASP A 29 9.34 -7.88 -24.41
CA ASP A 29 9.86 -8.77 -23.38
C ASP A 29 11.08 -8.21 -22.65
N THR A 30 11.06 -8.36 -21.33
CA THR A 30 12.16 -7.96 -20.45
C THR A 30 12.86 -9.19 -19.90
N ILE A 31 14.19 -9.16 -19.88
CA ILE A 31 15.00 -10.23 -19.30
C ILE A 31 15.54 -9.81 -17.93
N ARG A 32 15.56 -10.75 -16.98
CA ARG A 32 16.27 -10.58 -15.71
C ARG A 32 17.70 -11.07 -15.87
N VAL A 33 18.65 -10.14 -15.78
CA VAL A 33 20.08 -10.44 -15.91
C VAL A 33 20.71 -10.53 -14.53
N PHE A 34 21.31 -11.68 -14.22
CA PHE A 34 22.10 -11.88 -13.01
C PHE A 34 23.59 -11.93 -13.39
N TRP A 35 24.40 -11.10 -12.74
CA TRP A 35 25.86 -11.06 -12.95
C TRP A 35 26.67 -11.29 -11.67
N GLU A 36 26.01 -11.58 -10.55
CA GLU A 36 26.67 -11.89 -9.27
C GLU A 36 27.42 -13.23 -9.39
N PRO A 37 28.77 -13.28 -9.24
CA PRO A 37 29.55 -14.49 -9.48
C PRO A 37 29.10 -15.67 -8.63
N LYS A 38 28.72 -15.43 -7.36
CA LYS A 38 28.23 -16.45 -6.44
C LYS A 38 26.95 -17.16 -6.90
N LEU A 39 26.18 -16.51 -7.78
CA LEU A 39 24.97 -17.10 -8.39
C LEU A 39 25.27 -17.70 -9.76
N VAL A 40 26.13 -17.05 -10.55
CA VAL A 40 26.38 -17.41 -11.96
C VAL A 40 27.35 -18.57 -12.11
N GLU A 41 28.47 -18.57 -11.38
CA GLU A 41 29.50 -19.60 -11.52
C GLU A 41 29.04 -21.03 -11.21
N PRO A 42 28.23 -21.29 -10.16
CA PRO A 42 27.71 -22.63 -9.90
C PRO A 42 26.51 -23.01 -10.78
N PHE A 43 25.96 -22.08 -11.58
CA PHE A 43 24.81 -22.35 -12.42
C PHE A 43 25.20 -23.23 -13.61
N GLN A 44 24.51 -24.36 -13.76
CA GLN A 44 24.67 -25.26 -14.89
C GLN A 44 23.43 -25.23 -15.77
N ASN A 45 23.61 -24.99 -17.07
CA ASN A 45 22.51 -25.01 -18.02
C ASN A 45 21.84 -26.39 -18.04
N SER A 46 20.50 -26.39 -18.06
CA SER A 46 19.70 -27.61 -18.17
C SER A 46 19.79 -28.23 -19.57
N ASP A 47 19.52 -29.54 -19.63
CA ASP A 47 19.39 -30.30 -20.88
C ASP A 47 18.23 -29.77 -21.74
N THR A 48 18.46 -29.63 -23.05
CA THR A 48 17.47 -29.11 -24.00
C THR A 48 16.24 -29.99 -24.12
N LYS A 49 16.31 -31.28 -23.75
CA LYS A 49 15.14 -32.19 -23.78
C LYS A 49 13.94 -31.70 -22.96
N TYR A 50 14.17 -30.84 -21.97
CA TYR A 50 13.08 -30.28 -21.17
C TYR A 50 12.25 -29.24 -21.94
N ALA A 51 12.78 -28.71 -23.04
CA ALA A 51 12.06 -27.83 -23.95
C ALA A 51 11.13 -28.60 -24.91
N ASP A 52 11.30 -29.91 -25.05
CA ASP A 52 10.44 -30.73 -25.89
C ASP A 52 9.10 -31.00 -25.19
N CYS A 53 7.99 -30.78 -25.92
CA CYS A 53 6.65 -30.97 -25.38
C CYS A 53 6.41 -32.46 -25.08
N PRO A 54 6.12 -32.85 -23.82
CA PRO A 54 6.04 -34.26 -23.42
C PRO A 54 4.67 -34.90 -23.73
N PHE A 55 3.81 -34.23 -24.50
CA PHE A 55 2.49 -34.71 -24.87
C PHE A 55 2.10 -34.24 -26.26
N GLU A 56 1.20 -34.98 -26.89
CA GLU A 56 0.59 -34.59 -28.15
C GLU A 56 -0.41 -33.45 -27.92
N ILE A 57 -0.25 -32.33 -28.63
CA ILE A 57 -1.05 -31.12 -28.42
C ILE A 57 -2.55 -31.41 -28.62
N SER A 58 -2.88 -32.23 -29.61
CA SER A 58 -4.27 -32.59 -29.94
C SER A 58 -4.98 -33.40 -28.84
N ASP A 59 -4.25 -34.09 -27.96
CA ASP A 59 -4.84 -34.82 -26.84
C ASP A 59 -5.33 -33.90 -25.72
N VAL A 60 -4.67 -32.75 -25.59
CA VAL A 60 -4.80 -31.81 -24.47
C VAL A 60 -5.60 -30.57 -24.86
N PHE A 61 -5.43 -30.08 -26.07
CA PHE A 61 -6.02 -28.84 -26.57
C PHE A 61 -6.93 -29.10 -27.77
N ASP A 62 -7.99 -28.31 -27.87
CA ASP A 62 -8.81 -28.14 -29.07
C ASP A 62 -8.32 -26.92 -29.82
N LYS A 63 -8.00 -27.09 -31.12
CA LYS A 63 -7.58 -26.00 -31.99
C LYS A 63 -8.78 -25.53 -32.81
N SER A 64 -9.15 -24.25 -32.66
CA SER A 64 -10.09 -23.62 -33.59
C SER A 64 -9.35 -23.27 -34.87
N ASN A 65 -9.71 -23.92 -35.97
CA ASN A 65 -9.17 -23.60 -37.31
C ASN A 65 -10.08 -22.64 -38.09
N THR A 66 -11.14 -22.13 -37.47
CA THR A 66 -12.09 -21.22 -38.13
C THR A 66 -11.39 -19.91 -38.44
N THR A 67 -11.22 -19.60 -39.72
CA THR A 67 -10.65 -18.31 -40.13
C THR A 67 -11.73 -17.23 -40.13
N VAL A 68 -11.30 -15.96 -40.13
CA VAL A 68 -12.22 -14.83 -40.30
C VAL A 68 -12.98 -14.94 -41.62
N ALA A 69 -12.35 -15.43 -42.68
CA ALA A 69 -12.98 -15.65 -43.98
C ALA A 69 -14.11 -16.69 -43.90
N ASP A 70 -13.86 -17.83 -43.24
CA ASP A 70 -14.87 -18.88 -43.04
C ASP A 70 -16.04 -18.35 -42.21
N PHE A 71 -15.74 -17.58 -41.15
CA PHE A 71 -16.76 -16.96 -40.31
C PHE A 71 -17.63 -15.99 -41.12
N VAL A 72 -17.02 -15.12 -41.93
CA VAL A 72 -17.74 -14.15 -42.76
C VAL A 72 -18.59 -14.85 -43.82
N ALA A 73 -18.03 -15.87 -44.49
CA ALA A 73 -18.75 -16.66 -45.50
C ALA A 73 -19.96 -17.40 -44.89
N ALA A 74 -19.80 -18.01 -43.72
CA ALA A 74 -20.88 -18.72 -43.02
C ALA A 74 -22.02 -17.79 -42.54
N HIS A 75 -21.77 -16.49 -42.45
CA HIS A 75 -22.70 -15.50 -41.88
C HIS A 75 -23.13 -14.41 -42.87
N SER A 76 -22.74 -14.49 -44.15
CA SER A 76 -23.03 -13.47 -45.16
C SER A 76 -24.54 -13.26 -45.38
N ASN A 77 -25.31 -14.33 -45.28
CA ASN A 77 -26.75 -14.35 -45.59
C ASN A 77 -27.64 -14.00 -44.39
N LYS A 78 -27.06 -13.79 -43.20
CA LYS A 78 -27.81 -13.47 -41.98
C LYS A 78 -28.06 -11.97 -41.86
N LYS A 79 -29.16 -11.59 -41.20
CA LYS A 79 -29.47 -10.17 -40.92
C LYS A 79 -28.40 -9.56 -40.01
N LYS A 80 -28.17 -8.25 -40.15
CA LYS A 80 -27.14 -7.51 -39.40
C LYS A 80 -27.17 -7.80 -37.89
N ASN A 81 -28.34 -7.70 -37.26
CA ASN A 81 -28.48 -7.90 -35.81
C ASN A 81 -28.08 -9.32 -35.36
N GLU A 82 -28.40 -10.34 -36.16
CA GLU A 82 -28.03 -11.73 -35.86
C GLU A 82 -26.53 -11.95 -36.02
N ARG A 83 -25.92 -11.36 -37.06
CA ARG A 83 -24.46 -11.37 -37.25
C ARG A 83 -23.73 -10.71 -36.09
N ASP A 84 -24.17 -9.53 -35.69
CA ASP A 84 -23.57 -8.76 -34.59
C ASP A 84 -23.67 -9.54 -33.27
N THR A 85 -24.80 -10.21 -33.01
CA THR A 85 -24.97 -11.04 -31.82
C THR A 85 -23.98 -12.21 -31.78
N ILE A 86 -23.76 -12.88 -32.92
CA ILE A 86 -22.82 -14.01 -33.01
C ILE A 86 -21.37 -13.51 -32.89
N LEU A 87 -21.04 -12.40 -33.56
CA LEU A 87 -19.73 -11.77 -33.47
C LEU A 87 -19.40 -11.36 -32.03
N VAL A 88 -20.34 -10.71 -31.34
CA VAL A 88 -20.18 -10.34 -29.92
C VAL A 88 -19.95 -11.58 -29.07
N LYS A 89 -20.69 -12.67 -29.32
CA LYS A 89 -20.48 -13.92 -28.58
C LYS A 89 -19.06 -14.45 -28.75
N GLU A 90 -18.51 -14.44 -29.97
CA GLU A 90 -17.13 -14.89 -30.23
C GLU A 90 -16.08 -13.92 -29.64
N LEU A 91 -16.29 -12.60 -29.78
CA LEU A 91 -15.38 -11.59 -29.24
C LEU A 91 -15.32 -11.61 -27.70
N VAL A 92 -16.44 -11.87 -27.04
CA VAL A 92 -16.53 -11.89 -25.58
C VAL A 92 -16.26 -13.29 -25.02
N ALA A 93 -16.25 -14.35 -25.85
CA ALA A 93 -15.96 -15.71 -25.39
C ALA A 93 -14.64 -15.81 -24.61
N GLY A 94 -13.60 -15.10 -25.06
CA GLY A 94 -12.30 -15.04 -24.39
C GLY A 94 -12.34 -14.42 -22.99
N ALA A 95 -13.26 -13.49 -22.74
CA ALA A 95 -13.43 -12.86 -21.42
C ALA A 95 -14.11 -13.78 -20.39
N PHE A 96 -14.86 -14.77 -20.87
CA PHE A 96 -15.52 -15.78 -20.02
C PHE A 96 -14.78 -17.11 -19.97
N GLN A 97 -13.63 -17.23 -20.64
CA GLN A 97 -12.77 -18.39 -20.45
C GLN A 97 -12.23 -18.36 -19.00
N PRO A 98 -12.20 -19.51 -18.31
CA PRO A 98 -11.60 -19.59 -16.98
C PRO A 98 -10.19 -19.01 -17.01
N ALA A 99 -9.69 -18.51 -15.88
CA ALA A 99 -8.32 -18.04 -15.69
C ALA A 99 -7.33 -19.22 -15.69
N VAL A 100 -7.37 -20.05 -16.74
CA VAL A 100 -6.61 -21.29 -16.92
C VAL A 100 -5.11 -21.01 -16.79
N ARG A 101 -4.65 -19.84 -17.24
CA ARG A 101 -3.26 -19.39 -17.08
C ARG A 101 -2.86 -19.38 -15.60
N GLY A 102 -3.58 -18.66 -14.75
CA GLY A 102 -3.29 -18.57 -13.32
C GLY A 102 -3.36 -19.94 -12.64
N LEU A 103 -4.40 -20.72 -12.97
CA LEU A 103 -4.61 -22.05 -12.42
C LEU A 103 -3.45 -23.02 -12.72
N TYR A 104 -2.96 -23.06 -13.96
CA TYR A 104 -1.82 -23.91 -14.30
C TYR A 104 -0.51 -23.42 -13.70
N GLY A 105 -0.36 -22.11 -13.48
CA GLY A 105 0.77 -21.57 -12.71
C GLY A 105 0.81 -22.12 -11.28
N VAL A 106 -0.33 -22.13 -10.60
CA VAL A 106 -0.46 -22.68 -9.24
C VAL A 106 -0.22 -24.19 -9.22
N MET A 107 -0.84 -24.93 -10.16
CA MET A 107 -0.64 -26.39 -10.26
C MET A 107 0.82 -26.76 -10.56
N HIS A 108 1.49 -26.00 -11.44
CA HIS A 108 2.91 -26.18 -11.73
C HIS A 108 3.76 -25.92 -10.48
N LEU A 109 3.49 -24.84 -9.74
CA LEU A 109 4.18 -24.54 -8.49
C LEU A 109 4.00 -25.66 -7.45
N TYR A 110 2.78 -26.18 -7.31
CA TYR A 110 2.49 -27.33 -6.45
C TYR A 110 3.26 -28.58 -6.87
N ALA A 111 3.25 -28.92 -8.16
CA ALA A 111 3.97 -30.08 -8.66
C ALA A 111 5.49 -29.94 -8.49
N ALA A 112 6.05 -28.77 -8.79
CA ALA A 112 7.46 -28.49 -8.59
C ALA A 112 7.87 -28.60 -7.11
N TRP A 113 7.01 -28.13 -6.21
CA TRP A 113 7.24 -28.25 -4.76
C TRP A 113 7.10 -29.69 -4.25
N GLN A 114 6.12 -30.45 -4.74
CA GLN A 114 5.78 -31.77 -4.22
C GLN A 114 6.64 -32.90 -4.82
N PHE A 115 7.03 -32.78 -6.09
CA PHE A 115 7.76 -33.80 -6.84
C PHE A 115 9.16 -33.35 -7.31
N GLY A 116 9.45 -32.05 -7.25
CA GLY A 116 10.68 -31.45 -7.78
C GLY A 116 10.49 -30.81 -9.15
N THR A 117 11.33 -29.83 -9.46
CA THR A 117 11.26 -29.03 -10.70
C THR A 117 11.53 -29.85 -11.96
N TYR A 118 12.34 -30.90 -11.86
CA TYR A 118 12.68 -31.79 -12.97
C TYR A 118 11.74 -33.01 -13.10
N SER A 119 10.69 -33.08 -12.27
CA SER A 119 9.72 -34.17 -12.34
C SER A 119 8.92 -34.11 -13.64
N LYS A 120 8.46 -35.27 -14.14
CA LYS A 120 7.65 -35.35 -15.36
C LYS A 120 6.35 -34.56 -15.21
N GLU A 121 5.80 -34.53 -14.00
CA GLU A 121 4.60 -33.82 -13.63
C GLU A 121 4.80 -32.30 -13.73
N ALA A 122 5.87 -31.76 -13.14
CA ALA A 122 6.18 -30.33 -13.19
C ALA A 122 6.44 -29.89 -14.64
N VAL A 123 7.29 -30.61 -15.39
CA VAL A 123 7.60 -30.30 -16.79
C VAL A 123 6.32 -30.31 -17.65
N LYS A 124 5.47 -31.34 -17.50
CA LYS A 124 4.20 -31.42 -18.23
C LYS A 124 3.27 -30.23 -17.94
N LEU A 125 3.17 -29.81 -16.68
CA LEU A 125 2.34 -28.67 -16.29
C LEU A 125 2.92 -27.33 -16.77
N ALA A 126 4.25 -27.18 -16.76
CA ALA A 126 4.93 -26.01 -17.29
C ALA A 126 4.65 -25.83 -18.80
N HIS A 127 4.72 -26.91 -19.58
CA HIS A 127 4.37 -26.90 -21.01
C HIS A 127 2.90 -26.53 -21.24
N LYS A 128 1.97 -27.09 -20.45
CA LYS A 128 0.55 -26.70 -20.53
C LYS A 128 0.33 -25.24 -20.16
N PHE A 129 1.02 -24.74 -19.13
CA PHE A 129 0.97 -23.33 -18.73
C PHE A 129 1.40 -22.41 -19.89
N CYS A 130 2.53 -22.71 -20.55
CA CYS A 130 3.03 -21.92 -21.68
C CYS A 130 2.02 -21.91 -22.84
N GLN A 131 1.49 -23.09 -23.23
CA GLN A 131 0.46 -23.17 -24.27
C GLN A 131 -0.83 -22.40 -23.91
N CYS A 132 -1.20 -22.37 -22.63
CA CYS A 132 -2.32 -21.55 -22.17
C CYS A 132 -2.04 -20.04 -22.20
N MET A 133 -0.78 -19.59 -22.10
CA MET A 133 -0.44 -18.17 -22.27
C MET A 133 -0.70 -17.70 -23.70
N ASP A 134 -0.36 -18.54 -24.68
CA ASP A 134 -0.56 -18.25 -26.10
C ASP A 134 -1.94 -18.65 -26.63
N GLY A 135 -2.80 -19.24 -25.80
CA GLY A 135 -4.10 -19.78 -26.21
C GLY A 135 -5.00 -18.74 -26.88
N GLN A 136 -5.01 -17.50 -26.38
CA GLN A 136 -5.80 -16.40 -26.96
C GLN A 136 -5.29 -15.98 -28.35
N LYS A 137 -3.98 -16.05 -28.60
CA LYS A 137 -3.38 -15.71 -29.91
C LYS A 137 -3.51 -16.86 -30.91
N THR A 138 -3.37 -18.09 -30.43
CA THR A 138 -3.29 -19.30 -31.28
C THR A 138 -4.63 -19.98 -31.52
N GLY A 139 -5.68 -19.61 -30.78
CA GLY A 139 -6.99 -20.27 -30.82
C GLY A 139 -6.99 -21.66 -30.18
N LEU A 140 -5.98 -21.98 -29.36
CA LEU A 140 -5.89 -23.22 -28.60
C LEU A 140 -6.71 -23.11 -27.31
N THR A 141 -7.71 -23.97 -27.17
CA THR A 141 -8.53 -24.06 -25.97
C THR A 141 -8.24 -25.37 -25.24
N LEU A 142 -7.96 -25.28 -23.94
CA LEU A 142 -7.70 -26.48 -23.14
C LEU A 142 -8.97 -27.32 -22.96
N LYS A 143 -8.88 -28.62 -23.22
CA LYS A 143 -10.00 -29.55 -23.02
C LYS A 143 -10.44 -29.57 -21.56
N ALA A 144 -11.73 -29.34 -21.31
CA ALA A 144 -12.30 -29.29 -19.96
C ALA A 144 -12.01 -30.57 -19.13
N ARG A 145 -12.06 -31.75 -19.77
CA ARG A 145 -11.74 -33.03 -19.13
C ARG A 145 -10.31 -33.08 -18.57
N VAL A 146 -9.36 -32.48 -19.29
CA VAL A 146 -7.94 -32.47 -18.91
C VAL A 146 -7.74 -31.51 -17.75
N ARG A 147 -8.33 -30.31 -17.84
CA ARG A 147 -8.33 -29.34 -16.74
C ARG A 147 -8.84 -29.93 -15.44
N ILE A 148 -10.03 -30.55 -15.46
CA ILE A 148 -10.64 -31.13 -14.26
C ILE A 148 -9.76 -32.23 -13.66
N ASN A 149 -9.17 -33.09 -14.49
CA ASN A 149 -8.30 -34.16 -14.03
C ASN A 149 -6.99 -33.63 -13.44
N ASP A 150 -6.38 -32.65 -14.09
CA ASP A 150 -5.15 -32.01 -13.59
C ASP A 150 -5.42 -31.28 -12.27
N SER A 151 -6.52 -30.53 -12.15
CA SER A 151 -6.89 -29.85 -10.91
C SER A 151 -7.09 -30.83 -9.76
N LYS A 152 -7.74 -31.98 -9.98
CA LYS A 152 -7.88 -33.01 -8.94
C LYS A 152 -6.54 -33.55 -8.45
N LYS A 153 -5.53 -33.60 -9.31
CA LYS A 153 -4.21 -34.20 -9.02
C LYS A 153 -3.20 -33.19 -8.47
N TYR A 154 -3.22 -31.96 -8.94
CA TYR A 154 -2.13 -31.00 -8.76
C TYR A 154 -2.56 -29.67 -8.13
N LEU A 155 -3.84 -29.49 -7.81
CA LEU A 155 -4.29 -28.32 -7.05
C LEU A 155 -4.28 -28.64 -5.55
N GLY A 156 -3.12 -28.85 -4.94
CA GLY A 156 -3.02 -29.13 -3.51
C GLY A 156 -2.69 -27.89 -2.66
N ALA A 157 -2.65 -28.07 -1.34
CA ALA A 157 -2.28 -27.01 -0.41
C ALA A 157 -0.77 -26.75 -0.48
N LEU A 158 -0.39 -25.50 -0.74
CA LEU A 158 0.98 -25.04 -0.72
C LEU A 158 1.39 -24.58 0.70
N PRO A 159 2.69 -24.40 0.99
CA PRO A 159 3.11 -23.79 2.25
C PRO A 159 2.74 -22.30 2.34
N ASP A 160 2.80 -21.75 3.56
CA ASP A 160 2.51 -20.32 3.83
C ASP A 160 3.19 -19.33 2.88
N TRP A 161 4.42 -19.62 2.43
CA TRP A 161 5.17 -18.71 1.56
C TRP A 161 4.56 -18.53 0.18
N ALA A 162 3.68 -19.44 -0.26
CA ALA A 162 3.07 -19.40 -1.58
C ALA A 162 1.81 -18.54 -1.63
N TYR A 163 1.32 -18.13 -0.46
CA TYR A 163 0.19 -17.23 -0.34
C TYR A 163 0.75 -15.85 -0.03
N ASP A 164 0.31 -14.84 -0.78
CA ASP A 164 0.61 -13.48 -0.41
C ASP A 164 0.16 -13.27 1.03
N SER A 165 1.04 -12.71 1.85
CA SER A 165 0.65 -12.21 3.15
C SER A 165 -0.32 -11.09 2.86
N THR A 166 -1.63 -11.40 2.85
CA THR A 166 -2.74 -10.52 2.46
C THR A 166 -2.37 -9.07 2.75
N ASP A 167 -1.93 -8.33 1.72
CA ASP A 167 -1.72 -6.91 1.88
C ASP A 167 -3.13 -6.34 1.98
N GLU A 168 -3.52 -5.89 3.18
CA GLU A 168 -4.88 -5.45 3.51
C GLU A 168 -5.34 -4.27 2.64
N SER A 169 -4.46 -3.76 1.77
CA SER A 169 -4.65 -2.64 0.85
C SER A 169 -4.88 -3.02 -0.62
N GLU A 170 -4.64 -4.27 -1.04
CA GLU A 170 -4.88 -4.66 -2.43
C GLU A 170 -6.39 -4.74 -2.71
N ALA A 171 -6.82 -4.01 -3.74
CA ALA A 171 -8.21 -3.98 -4.16
C ALA A 171 -8.66 -5.41 -4.48
N TYR A 172 -9.72 -5.85 -3.79
CA TYR A 172 -10.31 -7.17 -3.94
C TYR A 172 -10.60 -7.44 -5.43
N ASP A 173 -9.81 -8.34 -6.04
CA ASP A 173 -10.03 -8.74 -7.42
C ASP A 173 -11.25 -9.67 -7.48
N TRP A 174 -12.38 -9.07 -7.87
CA TRP A 174 -13.67 -9.75 -8.00
C TRP A 174 -13.65 -10.89 -9.04
N PHE A 175 -12.70 -10.86 -9.98
CA PHE A 175 -12.55 -11.85 -11.05
C PHE A 175 -11.54 -12.97 -10.70
N SER A 176 -10.65 -12.75 -9.73
CA SER A 176 -9.70 -13.78 -9.23
C SER A 176 -10.36 -14.86 -8.35
N LYS A 177 -11.65 -14.75 -8.06
CA LYS A 177 -12.40 -15.72 -7.24
C LYS A 177 -12.78 -16.99 -8.01
N GLU A 178 -11.84 -17.54 -8.78
CA GLU A 178 -11.88 -18.97 -9.05
C GLU A 178 -11.51 -19.65 -7.72
N ASP A 179 -12.37 -20.56 -7.25
CA ASP A 179 -12.16 -21.28 -6.01
C ASP A 179 -10.91 -22.18 -6.15
N TYR A 180 -9.71 -21.61 -5.94
CA TYR A 180 -8.44 -22.33 -5.78
C TYR A 180 -8.40 -23.12 -4.46
N SER A 181 -9.55 -23.63 -4.02
CA SER A 181 -9.62 -24.49 -2.86
C SER A 181 -8.76 -25.71 -3.14
N PRO A 182 -7.75 -25.99 -2.28
CA PRO A 182 -6.89 -27.13 -2.50
C PRO A 182 -7.74 -28.41 -2.53
N ALA A 183 -7.63 -29.16 -3.62
CA ALA A 183 -8.27 -30.44 -3.79
C ALA A 183 -7.71 -31.40 -2.74
N SER A 184 -8.59 -31.99 -1.93
CA SER A 184 -8.24 -33.04 -0.97
C SER A 184 -7.63 -34.28 -1.65
N THR A 185 -7.91 -34.47 -2.93
CA THR A 185 -7.42 -35.57 -3.78
C THR A 185 -6.04 -35.30 -4.41
N ALA A 186 -5.42 -34.14 -4.15
CA ALA A 186 -4.13 -33.81 -4.73
C ALA A 186 -3.07 -34.85 -4.32
N ILE A 187 -2.25 -35.27 -5.29
CA ILE A 187 -1.25 -36.31 -5.09
C ILE A 187 -0.14 -35.77 -4.19
N ARG A 188 0.17 -36.48 -3.12
CA ARG A 188 1.24 -36.14 -2.19
C ARG A 188 2.37 -37.16 -2.31
N ASN A 189 3.60 -36.67 -2.41
CA ASN A 189 4.80 -37.50 -2.35
C ASN A 189 5.34 -37.52 -0.92
N ALA A 190 5.43 -38.71 -0.32
CA ALA A 190 6.00 -38.90 1.00
C ALA A 190 7.52 -38.61 1.01
N ALA A 191 8.22 -38.94 -0.08
CA ALA A 191 9.64 -38.65 -0.29
C ALA A 191 9.83 -37.31 -1.02
N ARG A 192 9.15 -36.26 -0.53
CA ARG A 192 9.24 -34.91 -1.11
C ARG A 192 10.68 -34.38 -1.03
N PRO A 193 11.23 -33.80 -2.11
CA PRO A 193 12.57 -33.20 -2.06
C PRO A 193 12.60 -31.99 -1.11
N GLU A 194 13.80 -31.66 -0.61
CA GLU A 194 13.99 -30.47 0.19
C GLU A 194 13.74 -29.22 -0.66
N SER A 195 12.91 -28.31 -0.15
CA SER A 195 12.54 -27.08 -0.86
C SER A 195 13.37 -25.91 -0.35
N ALA A 196 14.15 -25.31 -1.25
CA ALA A 196 14.91 -24.09 -0.97
C ALA A 196 13.99 -22.95 -0.47
N LEU A 197 12.77 -22.84 -1.01
CA LEU A 197 11.79 -21.82 -0.58
C LEU A 197 11.32 -22.06 0.86
N CYS A 198 11.06 -23.30 1.26
CA CYS A 198 10.73 -23.62 2.65
C CYS A 198 11.90 -23.28 3.59
N ALA A 199 13.13 -23.61 3.19
CA ALA A 199 14.33 -23.31 3.98
C ALA A 199 14.51 -21.79 4.14
N LEU A 200 14.47 -21.03 3.05
CA LEU A 200 14.56 -19.56 3.06
C LEU A 200 13.45 -18.93 3.88
N TRP A 201 12.21 -19.38 3.72
CA TRP A 201 11.06 -18.87 4.47
C TRP A 201 11.22 -19.10 5.97
N SER A 202 11.64 -20.30 6.39
CA SER A 202 11.86 -20.61 7.79
C SER A 202 12.93 -19.72 8.42
N LYS A 203 14.06 -19.50 7.72
CA LYS A 203 15.14 -18.60 8.16
C LYS A 203 14.67 -17.15 8.18
N GLY A 204 13.92 -16.71 7.18
CA GLY A 204 13.33 -15.38 7.11
C GLY A 204 12.36 -15.10 8.26
N LYS A 205 11.50 -16.07 8.63
CA LYS A 205 10.61 -15.95 9.81
C LYS A 205 11.41 -15.78 11.10
N VAL A 206 12.52 -16.53 11.27
CA VAL A 206 13.39 -16.41 12.45
C VAL A 206 14.03 -15.02 12.52
N GLN A 207 14.63 -14.54 11.42
CA GLN A 207 15.24 -13.21 11.38
C GLN A 207 14.22 -12.09 11.62
N THR A 208 13.04 -12.19 10.99
CA THR A 208 11.94 -11.25 11.22
C THR A 208 11.51 -11.24 12.68
N GLY A 209 11.42 -12.42 13.33
CA GLY A 209 11.13 -12.52 14.76
C GLY A 209 12.19 -11.88 15.64
N MET A 210 13.49 -12.02 15.30
CA MET A 210 14.58 -11.35 16.01
C MET A 210 14.48 -9.82 15.88
N LEU A 211 14.22 -9.31 14.67
CA LEU A 211 14.02 -7.88 14.43
C LEU A 211 12.81 -7.34 15.20
N LYS A 212 11.69 -8.06 15.22
CA LYS A 212 10.50 -7.67 16.01
C LYS A 212 10.84 -7.53 17.50
N LYS A 213 11.59 -8.47 18.07
CA LYS A 213 12.05 -8.38 19.47
C LYS A 213 12.94 -7.17 19.72
N LEU A 214 13.82 -6.83 18.78
CA LEU A 214 14.63 -5.60 18.88
C LEU A 214 13.74 -4.35 18.86
N PHE A 215 12.73 -4.30 18.01
CA PHE A 215 11.76 -3.19 18.00
C PHE A 215 10.95 -3.10 19.29
N GLU A 216 10.49 -4.22 19.85
CA GLU A 216 9.79 -4.27 21.14
C GLU A 216 10.68 -3.78 22.30
N GLN A 217 11.98 -4.08 22.26
CA GLN A 217 12.94 -3.52 23.22
C GLN A 217 13.07 -2.01 23.08
N MET A 218 13.10 -1.49 21.85
CA MET A 218 13.11 -0.04 21.61
C MET A 218 11.81 0.65 22.04
N GLU A 219 10.68 -0.06 22.02
CA GLU A 219 9.39 0.48 22.43
C GLU A 219 9.36 0.92 23.90
N LYS A 220 10.20 0.31 24.75
CA LYS A 220 10.38 0.71 26.16
C LYS A 220 10.83 2.16 26.33
N PHE A 221 11.47 2.76 25.31
CA PHE A 221 11.91 4.15 25.36
C PHE A 221 10.80 5.15 24.97
N ARG A 222 9.61 4.70 24.54
CA ARG A 222 8.52 5.59 24.09
C ARG A 222 7.81 6.34 25.23
N SER A 223 7.99 5.95 26.49
CA SER A 223 7.30 6.55 27.64
C SER A 223 8.00 7.78 28.22
N VAL A 224 9.07 8.27 27.61
CA VAL A 224 9.78 9.47 28.08
C VAL A 224 9.07 10.72 27.57
N GLU A 225 8.65 11.59 28.50
CA GLU A 225 8.05 12.88 28.17
C GLU A 225 9.07 13.81 27.49
N ASP A 226 8.74 14.34 26.31
CA ASP A 226 9.52 15.38 25.66
C ASP A 226 9.16 16.76 26.25
N LYS A 227 10.03 17.24 27.15
CA LYS A 227 9.88 18.55 27.80
C LYS A 227 9.83 19.72 26.82
N ALA A 228 10.36 19.58 25.60
CA ALA A 228 10.26 20.63 24.58
C ALA A 228 8.82 20.81 24.08
N ILE A 229 8.00 19.76 24.13
CA ILE A 229 6.61 19.80 23.68
C ILE A 229 5.69 20.17 24.84
N SER A 230 5.87 19.56 26.02
CA SER A 230 5.02 19.84 27.20
C SER A 230 5.45 21.07 28.02
N GLY A 231 6.66 21.58 27.77
CA GLY A 231 7.25 22.68 28.53
C GLY A 231 6.45 23.97 28.45
N LEU A 232 5.87 24.29 27.28
CA LEU A 232 5.10 25.52 27.10
C LEU A 232 3.90 25.58 28.06
N TRP A 233 3.12 24.50 28.15
CA TRP A 233 2.00 24.41 29.08
C TRP A 233 2.46 24.57 30.54
N LYS A 234 3.46 23.78 30.96
CA LYS A 234 4.00 23.80 32.33
C LYS A 234 4.54 25.18 32.71
N GLN A 235 5.24 25.84 31.79
CA GLN A 235 5.78 27.17 31.99
C GLN A 235 4.64 28.20 32.13
N ALA A 236 3.65 28.17 31.23
CA ALA A 236 2.53 29.09 31.27
C ALA A 236 1.72 28.96 32.56
N GLN A 237 1.53 27.73 33.05
CA GLN A 237 0.92 27.44 34.34
C GLN A 237 1.76 27.98 35.51
N SER A 238 3.08 27.72 35.52
CA SER A 238 3.98 28.19 36.59
C SER A 238 4.07 29.72 36.69
N LEU A 239 3.91 30.42 35.56
CA LEU A 239 3.94 31.88 35.47
C LEU A 239 2.57 32.52 35.73
N GLY A 240 1.51 31.73 35.97
CA GLY A 240 0.14 32.24 36.11
C GLY A 240 -0.37 32.95 34.85
N ARG A 241 0.15 32.59 33.66
CA ARG A 241 -0.22 33.18 32.36
C ARG A 241 -1.42 32.51 31.70
N VAL A 242 -1.95 31.46 32.32
CA VAL A 242 -3.17 30.78 31.90
C VAL A 242 -4.21 31.06 32.97
N SER A 243 -5.31 31.68 32.57
CA SER A 243 -6.44 31.90 33.48
C SER A 243 -7.12 30.57 33.83
N ALA A 244 -7.75 30.50 34.99
CA ALA A 244 -8.47 29.29 35.41
C ALA A 244 -9.59 28.90 34.41
N GLU A 245 -10.23 29.89 33.77
CA GLU A 245 -11.23 29.66 32.72
C GLU A 245 -10.60 28.99 31.48
N GLU A 246 -9.44 29.47 31.01
CA GLU A 246 -8.73 28.87 29.86
C GLU A 246 -8.26 27.46 30.15
N GLU A 247 -7.71 27.22 31.35
CA GLU A 247 -7.26 25.90 31.77
C GLU A 247 -8.42 24.90 31.80
N GLU A 248 -9.57 25.30 32.35
CA GLU A 248 -10.76 24.46 32.38
C GLU A 248 -11.27 24.16 30.97
N VAL A 249 -11.33 25.16 30.09
CA VAL A 249 -11.83 25.02 28.73
C VAL A 249 -10.90 24.13 27.89
N ILE A 250 -9.59 24.35 27.93
CA ILE A 250 -8.60 23.51 27.24
C ILE A 250 -8.67 22.08 27.79
N GLY A 251 -8.73 21.94 29.13
CA GLY A 251 -8.87 20.67 29.82
C GLY A 251 -10.07 19.86 29.34
N ARG A 252 -11.23 20.52 29.28
CA ARG A 252 -12.50 19.91 28.83
C ARG A 252 -12.45 19.57 27.34
N HIS A 253 -12.00 20.50 26.49
CA HIS A 253 -11.91 20.32 25.04
C HIS A 253 -11.04 19.12 24.68
N VAL A 254 -9.82 19.07 25.19
CA VAL A 254 -8.89 17.96 24.90
C VAL A 254 -9.47 16.62 25.36
N ARG A 255 -10.12 16.56 26.53
CA ARG A 255 -10.78 15.33 27.02
C ARG A 255 -11.91 14.87 26.10
N VAL A 256 -12.79 15.79 25.66
CA VAL A 256 -13.89 15.49 24.74
C VAL A 256 -13.35 14.96 23.41
N MET A 257 -12.28 15.58 22.90
CA MET A 257 -11.63 15.18 21.65
C MET A 257 -10.92 13.82 21.78
N GLU A 258 -10.26 13.55 22.91
CA GLU A 258 -9.61 12.26 23.19
C GLU A 258 -10.62 11.10 23.24
N ASP A 259 -11.78 11.34 23.86
CA ASP A 259 -12.87 10.38 23.91
C ASP A 259 -13.50 10.16 22.53
N SER A 260 -13.73 11.23 21.77
CA SER A 260 -14.24 11.16 20.39
C SER A 260 -13.28 10.39 19.49
N TYR A 261 -11.98 10.65 19.61
CA TYR A 261 -10.92 9.92 18.92
C TYR A 261 -10.97 8.42 19.25
N SER A 262 -11.07 8.08 20.53
CA SER A 262 -11.11 6.70 21.00
C SER A 262 -12.36 5.95 20.53
N ARG A 263 -13.53 6.60 20.55
CA ARG A 263 -14.78 6.05 20.05
C ARG A 263 -14.72 5.83 18.53
N THR A 264 -14.19 6.81 17.81
CA THR A 264 -14.00 6.76 16.35
C THR A 264 -13.07 5.61 15.98
N ASN A 265 -11.88 5.51 16.58
CA ASN A 265 -10.94 4.43 16.30
C ASN A 265 -11.48 3.04 16.65
N ARG A 266 -12.23 2.90 17.75
CA ARG A 266 -12.92 1.63 18.09
C ARG A 266 -13.94 1.27 17.03
N ASN A 267 -14.74 2.23 16.57
CA ASN A 267 -15.74 2.01 15.52
C ASN A 267 -15.07 1.61 14.20
N THR A 268 -14.06 2.35 13.75
CA THR A 268 -13.30 2.03 12.53
C THR A 268 -12.68 0.64 12.61
N THR A 269 -12.08 0.29 13.75
CA THR A 269 -11.51 -1.05 13.97
C THR A 269 -12.60 -2.14 13.94
N ALA A 270 -13.76 -1.90 14.54
CA ALA A 270 -14.88 -2.83 14.52
C ALA A 270 -15.44 -3.04 13.10
N ILE A 271 -15.56 -1.96 12.31
CA ILE A 271 -15.96 -2.01 10.90
C ILE A 271 -14.96 -2.83 10.08
N ILE A 272 -13.65 -2.59 10.25
CA ILE A 272 -12.60 -3.35 9.56
C ILE A 272 -12.67 -4.83 9.94
N LYS A 273 -12.80 -5.15 11.23
CA LYS A 273 -12.93 -6.54 11.70
C LYS A 273 -14.19 -7.22 11.18
N LYS A 274 -15.33 -6.52 11.16
CA LYS A 274 -16.60 -7.04 10.63
C LYS A 274 -16.46 -7.36 9.14
N ARG A 275 -15.89 -6.44 8.35
CA ARG A 275 -15.59 -6.67 6.93
C ARG A 275 -14.68 -7.88 6.74
N LYS A 276 -13.64 -8.03 7.58
CA LYS A 276 -12.75 -9.20 7.55
C LYS A 276 -13.50 -10.51 7.85
N GLY A 277 -14.42 -10.50 8.82
CA GLY A 277 -15.27 -11.65 9.14
C GLY A 277 -16.25 -12.01 8.02
N GLU A 278 -16.89 -11.01 7.40
CA GLU A 278 -17.78 -11.20 6.25
C GLU A 278 -17.03 -11.75 5.02
N LEU A 279 -15.82 -11.24 4.76
CA LEU A 279 -14.94 -11.76 3.71
C LEU A 279 -14.50 -13.20 3.99
N SER A 280 -14.18 -13.53 5.25
CA SER A 280 -13.80 -14.88 5.65
C SER A 280 -14.97 -15.86 5.59
N ASN A 281 -16.17 -15.45 6.01
CA ASN A 281 -17.35 -16.32 6.06
C ASN A 281 -17.99 -16.51 4.68
N SER A 282 -17.95 -15.48 3.82
CA SER A 282 -18.41 -15.59 2.42
C SER A 282 -17.51 -16.45 1.54
N ALA A 283 -16.29 -16.79 2.00
CA ALA A 283 -15.45 -17.79 1.36
C ALA A 283 -15.87 -19.23 1.69
N THR A 284 -16.59 -19.46 2.80
CA THR A 284 -17.03 -20.79 3.25
C THR A 284 -18.51 -21.08 3.01
N SER A 285 -19.35 -20.06 2.73
CA SER A 285 -20.78 -20.24 2.44
C SER A 285 -21.16 -19.74 1.04
N LYS A 286 -20.92 -20.56 0.02
CA LYS A 286 -21.61 -20.42 -1.28
C LYS A 286 -22.62 -21.55 -1.48
N THR A 287 -23.80 -21.36 -0.90
CA THR A 287 -25.08 -21.82 -1.48
C THR A 287 -26.00 -20.61 -1.56
N GLY A 288 -26.11 -20.03 -2.75
CA GLY A 288 -27.16 -19.10 -3.17
C GLY A 288 -27.10 -17.69 -2.57
N PHE A 289 -26.71 -16.69 -3.37
CA PHE A 289 -27.07 -15.30 -3.07
C PHE A 289 -27.70 -14.61 -4.28
N LYS A 290 -28.90 -14.10 -4.02
CA LYS A 290 -29.62 -13.10 -4.81
C LYS A 290 -28.97 -11.74 -4.63
N ASN A 291 -28.99 -10.95 -5.71
CA ASN A 291 -28.56 -9.57 -5.77
C ASN A 291 -29.41 -8.67 -4.87
N ASP A 292 -28.76 -7.91 -3.99
CA ASP A 292 -29.27 -6.60 -3.57
C ASP A 292 -28.16 -5.56 -3.71
N GLY A 293 -28.47 -4.53 -4.49
CA GLY A 293 -27.57 -3.44 -4.82
C GLY A 293 -27.34 -2.52 -3.64
N ARG A 294 -26.10 -2.44 -3.18
CA ARG A 294 -25.65 -1.34 -2.33
C ARG A 294 -24.25 -0.90 -2.73
N GLN A 295 -24.17 0.31 -3.28
CA GLN A 295 -22.92 0.98 -3.58
C GLN A 295 -22.15 1.22 -2.28
N SER A 296 -20.93 0.67 -2.19
CA SER A 296 -20.03 0.83 -1.05
C SER A 296 -18.70 1.39 -1.55
N LYS A 297 -18.54 2.71 -1.45
CA LYS A 297 -17.24 3.39 -1.49
C LYS A 297 -16.75 3.55 -0.05
N ALA A 298 -15.67 2.89 0.32
CA ALA A 298 -14.88 3.22 1.52
C ALA A 298 -13.49 2.57 1.42
N GLN A 299 -12.47 3.40 1.17
CA GLN A 299 -11.07 2.98 1.08
C GLN A 299 -10.41 2.82 2.47
N PRO A 300 -9.33 2.02 2.59
CA PRO A 300 -8.63 1.74 3.85
C PRO A 300 -7.76 2.91 4.33
N LEU A 301 -7.44 2.90 5.62
CA LEU A 301 -6.58 3.85 6.35
C LEU A 301 -5.20 4.01 5.70
N ARG A 302 -5.07 4.95 4.76
CA ARG A 302 -3.78 5.53 4.39
C ARG A 302 -3.37 6.53 5.47
N ARG A 303 -2.06 6.57 5.74
CA ARG A 303 -1.41 7.74 6.35
C ARG A 303 -1.93 8.97 5.60
N VAL A 304 -2.47 9.97 6.31
CA VAL A 304 -3.07 11.19 5.74
C VAL A 304 -2.09 11.85 4.77
N GLN A 305 -2.18 11.47 3.50
CA GLN A 305 -1.53 12.06 2.34
C GLN A 305 -2.55 11.93 1.19
N SER A 306 -3.11 13.10 0.84
CA SER A 306 -3.86 13.43 -0.39
C SER A 306 -4.82 12.37 -0.93
N GLU A 307 -6.11 12.52 -0.60
CA GLU A 307 -7.20 12.01 -1.43
C GLU A 307 -7.62 13.10 -2.41
N ALA A 308 -7.24 12.98 -3.68
CA ALA A 308 -7.93 13.62 -4.79
C ALA A 308 -8.87 12.57 -5.41
N ASN A 309 -10.17 12.86 -5.46
CA ASN A 309 -11.17 11.99 -6.07
C ASN A 309 -11.74 12.71 -7.31
N PRO A 310 -11.37 12.32 -8.55
CA PRO A 310 -11.93 12.92 -9.75
C PRO A 310 -13.19 12.15 -10.14
N SER A 311 -14.33 12.45 -9.51
CA SER A 311 -15.62 11.98 -10.03
C SER A 311 -16.78 12.88 -9.62
N MET A 312 -16.84 14.08 -10.21
CA MET A 312 -18.11 14.75 -10.48
C MET A 312 -17.97 15.53 -11.79
N SER A 313 -18.35 14.88 -12.89
CA SER A 313 -18.53 15.53 -14.18
C SER A 313 -19.65 14.82 -14.95
N GLN A 314 -20.89 15.21 -14.65
CA GLN A 314 -22.02 15.24 -15.58
C GLN A 314 -22.87 16.44 -15.12
N ARG A 315 -22.73 17.62 -15.72
CA ARG A 315 -23.30 18.11 -17.00
C ARG A 315 -24.46 19.05 -16.68
N GLU A 316 -24.20 20.36 -16.75
CA GLU A 316 -25.12 21.36 -17.29
C GLU A 316 -24.29 22.59 -17.73
N GLU A 317 -24.67 23.14 -18.89
CA GLU A 317 -23.94 24.12 -19.69
C GLU A 317 -24.24 25.57 -19.26
N LEU A 318 -23.20 26.41 -19.24
CA LEU A 318 -23.09 27.79 -19.78
C LEU A 318 -22.22 28.70 -18.89
N GLY A 319 -21.16 29.26 -19.49
CA GLY A 319 -20.48 30.48 -19.00
C GLY A 319 -18.97 30.35 -18.80
N GLU A 320 -18.20 30.99 -19.67
CA GLU A 320 -16.73 31.11 -19.65
C GLU A 320 -16.19 31.79 -18.37
N SER A 321 -15.14 31.23 -17.76
CA SER A 321 -13.99 31.98 -17.23
C SER A 321 -12.88 31.03 -16.74
N GLN A 322 -11.64 31.38 -17.08
CA GLN A 322 -10.39 30.77 -16.61
C GLN A 322 -10.29 30.77 -15.08
N VAL A 323 -9.88 29.66 -14.45
CA VAL A 323 -8.86 29.62 -13.37
C VAL A 323 -8.24 28.20 -13.32
N GLU A 324 -6.92 28.18 -13.11
CA GLU A 324 -6.01 27.05 -13.01
C GLU A 324 -6.39 26.04 -11.91
N GLY A 325 -6.15 24.75 -12.18
CA GLY A 325 -6.37 23.65 -11.24
C GLY A 325 -5.16 23.42 -10.34
N GLU A 326 -5.24 23.85 -9.09
CA GLU A 326 -4.29 23.48 -8.03
C GLU A 326 -4.74 22.20 -7.31
N ALA A 327 -3.88 21.18 -7.35
CA ALA A 327 -4.04 19.95 -6.56
C ALA A 327 -3.58 20.21 -5.12
N ALA A 328 -4.53 20.45 -4.21
CA ALA A 328 -4.23 20.77 -2.82
C ALA A 328 -4.02 19.52 -1.95
N THR A 329 -2.79 19.33 -1.49
CA THR A 329 -2.36 18.43 -0.41
C THR A 329 -2.67 19.08 0.96
N PHE A 330 -3.89 18.88 1.49
CA PHE A 330 -4.25 19.42 2.80
C PHE A 330 -3.73 18.52 3.95
N ALA A 331 -2.60 18.88 4.55
CA ALA A 331 -2.51 18.85 6.00
C ALA A 331 -3.43 19.98 6.51
N PHE A 332 -4.35 19.68 7.43
CA PHE A 332 -5.41 20.62 7.85
C PHE A 332 -4.84 21.93 8.38
N ASP A 333 -4.81 22.92 7.51
CA ASP A 333 -4.26 24.24 7.75
C ASP A 333 -5.11 25.30 7.05
N ASP A 334 -6.38 25.38 7.45
CA ASP A 334 -7.16 26.56 7.08
C ASP A 334 -8.08 26.96 8.24
N LEU A 335 -7.54 27.77 9.16
CA LEU A 335 -8.34 28.58 10.08
C LEU A 335 -8.93 29.81 9.36
N SER A 336 -8.52 30.07 8.12
CA SER A 336 -8.82 31.27 7.32
C SER A 336 -9.76 31.04 6.13
N SER A 337 -10.16 29.79 5.83
CA SER A 337 -11.16 29.54 4.79
C SER A 337 -12.52 30.04 5.27
N ASN A 338 -12.98 31.13 4.66
CA ASN A 338 -14.34 31.63 4.79
C ASN A 338 -15.42 30.62 4.33
N GLY A 339 -15.04 29.45 3.80
CA GLY A 339 -15.94 28.33 3.61
C GLY A 339 -16.13 27.56 4.92
N GLN A 340 -16.90 28.09 5.87
CA GLN A 340 -17.34 27.30 7.03
C GLN A 340 -18.22 26.15 6.54
N PRO A 341 -17.80 24.87 6.60
CA PRO A 341 -18.78 23.80 6.60
C PRO A 341 -19.68 24.03 7.80
N GLU A 342 -21.00 23.94 7.62
CA GLU A 342 -22.00 24.08 8.67
C GLU A 342 -21.48 23.54 10.01
N ARG A 343 -21.19 24.46 10.95
CA ARG A 343 -20.72 24.12 12.29
C ARG A 343 -21.74 23.14 12.88
N ARG A 344 -21.33 21.89 13.06
CA ARG A 344 -22.16 20.86 13.72
C ARG A 344 -22.21 21.21 15.20
N GLY A 345 -23.13 22.10 15.57
CA GLY A 345 -23.28 22.75 16.89
C GLY A 345 -23.49 21.83 18.11
N GLY A 346 -23.24 20.53 18.00
CA GLY A 346 -23.26 19.58 19.12
C GLY A 346 -22.01 18.69 19.24
N THR A 347 -21.01 18.84 18.36
CA THR A 347 -19.89 17.87 18.27
C THR A 347 -18.66 18.23 19.10
N ILE A 348 -18.49 19.49 19.51
CA ILE A 348 -17.30 19.98 20.22
C ILE A 348 -17.45 19.83 21.75
N GLU A 349 -18.68 19.89 22.26
CA GLU A 349 -18.94 19.85 23.71
C GLU A 349 -19.22 18.44 24.24
N VAL A 350 -19.61 17.51 23.35
CA VAL A 350 -20.00 16.15 23.70
C VAL A 350 -19.17 15.15 22.91
N PRO A 351 -18.62 14.11 23.54
CA PRO A 351 -17.87 13.09 22.82
C PRO A 351 -18.75 12.37 21.78
N THR A 352 -18.38 12.46 20.50
CA THR A 352 -19.15 11.89 19.38
C THR A 352 -18.30 10.92 18.57
N VAL A 353 -18.96 9.93 17.95
CA VAL A 353 -18.31 9.06 16.96
C VAL A 353 -18.31 9.83 15.64
N LEU A 354 -17.13 10.14 15.12
CA LEU A 354 -16.96 10.80 13.84
C LEU A 354 -16.65 9.78 12.74
N GLY A 355 -16.78 10.20 11.48
CA GLY A 355 -16.53 9.35 10.32
C GLY A 355 -15.08 8.94 10.17
N SER A 356 -14.15 9.75 10.70
CA SER A 356 -12.70 9.53 10.56
C SER A 356 -11.90 10.26 11.63
N ALA A 357 -10.64 9.84 11.85
CA ALA A 357 -9.70 10.57 12.70
C ALA A 357 -9.43 11.99 12.17
N SER A 358 -9.51 12.22 10.85
CA SER A 358 -9.41 13.56 10.25
C SER A 358 -10.55 14.48 10.63
N GLU A 359 -11.78 13.97 10.75
CA GLU A 359 -12.91 14.76 11.26
C GLU A 359 -12.69 15.15 12.74
N VAL A 360 -12.14 14.23 13.53
CA VAL A 360 -11.73 14.53 14.91
C VAL A 360 -10.66 15.64 14.92
N GLY A 361 -9.66 15.58 14.03
CA GLY A 361 -8.64 16.63 13.90
C GLY A 361 -9.22 18.00 13.54
N ARG A 362 -10.21 18.06 12.63
CA ARG A 362 -10.93 19.30 12.30
C ARG A 362 -11.66 19.87 13.51
N CYS A 363 -12.37 19.04 14.27
CA CYS A 363 -13.05 19.47 15.49
C CYS A 363 -12.07 19.88 16.59
N PHE A 364 -10.88 19.28 16.65
CA PHE A 364 -9.84 19.65 17.62
C PHE A 364 -9.36 21.09 17.42
N CYS A 365 -9.29 21.56 16.18
CA CYS A 365 -8.95 22.94 15.85
C CYS A 365 -10.08 23.96 16.12
N GLN A 366 -11.29 23.50 16.44
CA GLN A 366 -12.44 24.37 16.72
C GLN A 366 -12.67 24.53 18.22
N TRP A 367 -12.81 25.78 18.68
CA TRP A 367 -13.11 26.08 20.07
C TRP A 367 -14.62 25.94 20.38
N PRO A 368 -15.01 25.59 21.62
CA PRO A 368 -16.41 25.60 22.05
C PRO A 368 -17.07 26.97 21.79
N GLU A 369 -18.33 26.98 21.35
CA GLU A 369 -18.96 28.21 20.88
C GLU A 369 -19.02 29.31 21.93
N VAL A 370 -19.34 28.95 23.17
CA VAL A 370 -19.44 29.87 24.29
C VAL A 370 -18.08 30.55 24.54
N PHE A 371 -16.99 29.75 24.48
CA PHE A 371 -15.64 30.27 24.63
C PHE A 371 -15.21 31.11 23.44
N ALA A 372 -15.53 30.66 22.22
CA ALA A 372 -15.20 31.37 21.00
C ALA A 372 -15.86 32.76 20.93
N LYS A 373 -17.15 32.84 21.30
CA LYS A 373 -17.92 34.10 21.30
C LYS A 373 -17.45 35.06 22.41
N LYS A 374 -17.11 34.54 23.60
CA LYS A 374 -16.75 35.36 24.77
C LYS A 374 -15.28 35.82 24.75
N HIS A 375 -14.37 34.95 24.31
CA HIS A 375 -12.91 35.14 24.38
C HIS A 375 -12.27 35.26 22.99
N ILE A 376 -12.35 34.22 22.15
CA ILE A 376 -11.61 34.16 20.87
C ILE A 376 -11.92 35.35 19.95
N SER A 377 -13.17 35.79 19.90
CA SER A 377 -13.61 36.94 19.07
C SER A 377 -12.95 38.28 19.45
N LYS A 378 -12.30 38.35 20.61
CA LYS A 378 -11.64 39.55 21.14
C LYS A 378 -10.11 39.47 21.10
N LEU A 379 -9.57 38.31 20.75
CA LEU A 379 -8.13 38.07 20.70
C LEU A 379 -7.60 38.39 19.30
N ASP A 380 -6.34 38.78 19.23
CA ASP A 380 -5.64 38.88 17.95
C ASP A 380 -5.20 37.49 17.43
N ASP A 381 -4.75 37.43 16.18
CA ASP A 381 -4.33 36.18 15.56
C ASP A 381 -3.17 35.50 16.30
N ASP A 382 -2.26 36.29 16.89
CA ASP A 382 -1.10 35.80 17.64
C ASP A 382 -1.51 35.14 18.98
N GLU A 383 -2.49 35.72 19.68
CA GLU A 383 -3.09 35.17 20.89
C GLU A 383 -3.87 33.88 20.59
N ILE A 384 -4.60 33.84 19.48
CA ILE A 384 -5.28 32.63 19.01
C ILE A 384 -4.26 31.53 18.70
N GLU A 385 -3.18 31.86 17.98
CA GLU A 385 -2.10 30.92 17.67
C GLU A 385 -1.43 30.40 18.95
N ARG A 386 -1.19 31.30 19.91
CA ARG A 386 -0.65 30.94 21.23
C ARG A 386 -1.57 29.96 21.97
N LEU A 387 -2.90 30.19 21.98
CA LEU A 387 -3.85 29.28 22.61
C LEU A 387 -3.86 27.91 21.92
N ALA A 388 -3.77 27.85 20.60
CA ALA A 388 -3.67 26.59 19.86
C ALA A 388 -2.40 25.80 20.23
N ARG A 389 -1.25 26.49 20.36
CA ARG A 389 0.01 25.91 20.85
C ARG A 389 -0.08 25.43 22.29
N LEU A 390 -0.75 26.17 23.18
CA LEU A 390 -1.01 25.76 24.56
C LEU A 390 -1.89 24.52 24.63
N CYS A 391 -2.96 24.47 23.84
CA CYS A 391 -3.84 23.32 23.73
C CYS A 391 -3.08 22.07 23.24
N ALA A 392 -2.23 22.22 22.22
CA ALA A 392 -1.37 21.14 21.72
C ALA A 392 -0.36 20.65 22.77
N SER A 393 0.31 21.58 23.46
CA SER A 393 1.26 21.27 24.53
C SER A 393 0.58 20.54 25.69
N TYR A 394 -0.60 21.00 26.10
CA TYR A 394 -1.43 20.36 27.12
C TYR A 394 -1.86 18.96 26.68
N ALA A 395 -2.41 18.81 25.47
CA ALA A 395 -2.83 17.53 24.92
C ALA A 395 -1.71 16.50 24.92
N TYR A 396 -0.50 16.89 24.50
CA TYR A 396 0.68 16.03 24.60
C TYR A 396 1.01 15.68 26.05
N SER A 397 1.06 16.69 26.95
CA SER A 397 1.45 16.49 28.36
C SER A 397 0.57 15.51 29.12
N ILE A 398 -0.73 15.43 28.79
CA ILE A 398 -1.64 14.50 29.45
C ILE A 398 -1.71 13.15 28.74
N THR A 399 -1.50 13.08 27.41
CA THR A 399 -1.72 11.85 26.63
C THR A 399 -0.47 11.08 26.23
N TYR A 400 0.74 11.62 26.38
CA TYR A 400 1.96 10.98 25.89
C TYR A 400 2.19 9.57 26.45
N SER A 401 1.76 9.30 27.69
CA SER A 401 1.99 8.03 28.38
C SER A 401 1.00 6.93 28.00
N HIS A 402 -0.28 7.26 27.79
CA HIS A 402 -1.33 6.26 27.52
C HIS A 402 -1.91 6.31 26.10
N ARG A 403 -1.86 7.45 25.41
CA ARG A 403 -2.39 7.64 24.04
C ARG A 403 -1.55 8.65 23.23
N PRO A 404 -0.25 8.41 23.01
CA PRO A 404 0.62 9.37 22.33
C PRO A 404 0.14 9.72 20.91
N LYS A 405 -0.48 8.76 20.20
CA LYS A 405 -1.01 8.98 18.85
C LYS A 405 -2.04 10.11 18.78
N PHE A 406 -2.85 10.29 19.82
CA PHE A 406 -3.90 11.31 19.83
C PHE A 406 -3.31 12.71 19.64
N ALA A 407 -2.37 13.12 20.48
CA ALA A 407 -1.76 14.44 20.39
C ALA A 407 -1.05 14.66 19.04
N PHE A 408 -0.32 13.65 18.56
CA PHE A 408 0.37 13.74 17.26
C PHE A 408 -0.60 13.80 16.07
N GLU A 409 -1.71 13.07 16.08
CA GLU A 409 -2.66 13.10 14.97
C GLU A 409 -3.52 14.38 14.99
N MET A 410 -3.87 14.90 16.17
CA MET A 410 -4.73 16.08 16.30
C MET A 410 -3.96 17.40 16.20
N ALA A 411 -2.73 17.43 16.70
CA ALA A 411 -1.95 18.65 16.87
C ALA A 411 -0.56 18.58 16.25
N TRP A 412 -0.36 17.74 15.22
CA TRP A 412 0.93 17.51 14.55
C TRP A 412 1.70 18.81 14.29
N ARG A 413 1.05 19.75 13.59
CA ARG A 413 1.65 21.04 13.20
C ARG A 413 2.16 21.83 14.39
N TRP A 414 1.32 21.99 15.41
CA TRP A 414 1.66 22.75 16.61
C TRP A 414 2.78 22.07 17.39
N ILE A 415 2.75 20.74 17.53
CA ILE A 415 3.80 19.97 18.19
C ILE A 415 5.13 20.10 17.46
N MET A 416 5.15 20.01 16.12
CA MET A 416 6.37 20.19 15.33
C MET A 416 6.92 21.62 15.47
N SER A 417 6.04 22.62 15.47
CA SER A 417 6.43 24.03 15.68
C SER A 417 7.04 24.26 17.07
N LEU A 418 6.43 23.72 18.13
CA LEU A 418 6.96 23.77 19.49
C LEU A 418 8.34 23.13 19.56
N LYS A 419 8.48 21.92 19.00
CA LYS A 419 9.75 21.21 19.01
C LYS A 419 10.83 21.99 18.27
N ALA A 420 10.53 22.47 17.07
CA ALA A 420 11.47 23.24 16.25
C ALA A 420 11.93 24.53 16.96
N LYS A 421 11.01 25.25 17.61
CA LYS A 421 11.33 26.46 18.37
C LYS A 421 12.25 26.18 19.55
N GLU A 422 11.94 25.18 20.37
CA GLU A 422 12.75 24.83 21.54
C GLU A 422 14.14 24.31 21.14
N THR A 423 14.23 23.42 20.14
CA THR A 423 15.54 22.90 19.70
C THR A 423 16.37 23.94 18.94
N GLY A 424 15.72 24.86 18.23
CA GLY A 424 16.39 25.97 17.55
C GLY A 424 16.96 26.99 18.53
N ASN A 425 16.27 27.22 19.66
CA ASN A 425 16.73 28.11 20.73
C ASN A 425 17.79 27.49 21.64
N ALA A 426 17.87 26.15 21.74
CA ALA A 426 18.87 25.46 22.57
C ALA A 426 20.34 25.78 22.19
N GLY A 427 20.58 26.41 21.04
CA GLY A 427 21.90 26.94 20.66
C GLY A 427 22.30 28.25 21.34
N THR A 428 21.44 28.90 22.13
CA THR A 428 21.80 30.10 22.92
C THR A 428 22.12 29.70 24.37
N THR A 429 23.36 29.91 24.79
CA THR A 429 23.81 29.67 26.18
C THR A 429 23.08 30.55 27.20
N SER A 430 22.99 30.08 28.45
CA SER A 430 22.29 30.71 29.59
C SER A 430 22.68 32.17 29.87
N ASP A 431 23.85 32.61 29.41
CA ASP A 431 24.40 33.92 29.73
C ASP A 431 23.95 35.03 28.77
N GLY A 432 22.98 34.76 27.88
CA GLY A 432 22.43 35.74 26.93
C GLY A 432 23.43 36.24 25.88
N ARG A 433 24.70 35.86 25.97
CA ARG A 433 25.69 36.06 24.91
C ARG A 433 25.41 35.07 23.80
N ARG A 434 24.79 35.57 22.72
CA ARG A 434 24.82 34.88 21.43
C ARG A 434 26.29 34.63 21.10
N LEU A 435 26.68 33.37 20.88
CA LEU A 435 27.91 33.02 20.16
C LEU A 435 27.76 33.47 18.71
N GLN A 436 27.75 34.79 18.50
CA GLN A 436 27.46 35.43 17.23
C GLN A 436 28.52 35.11 16.17
N ASP A 437 29.72 34.71 16.60
CA ASP A 437 30.85 34.43 15.71
C ASP A 437 31.00 32.96 15.30
N GLN A 438 30.18 32.02 15.83
CA GLN A 438 30.21 30.60 15.44
C GLN A 438 28.88 30.03 14.91
N ALA A 439 27.80 30.81 14.93
CA ALA A 439 26.45 30.33 14.67
C ALA A 439 25.94 30.59 13.23
N GLN A 440 26.78 30.46 12.20
CA GLN A 440 26.29 30.39 10.81
C GLN A 440 25.60 29.02 10.60
N GLY A 441 24.34 28.91 11.04
CA GLY A 441 23.54 27.68 10.88
C GLY A 441 22.50 27.40 11.98
N LEU A 442 22.38 28.25 13.00
CA LEU A 442 21.40 28.07 14.08
C LEU A 442 20.18 28.96 13.84
N GLY A 443 19.07 28.35 13.40
CA GLY A 443 17.77 29.00 13.21
C GLY A 443 16.72 28.05 12.67
N GLY A 444 15.45 28.28 13.00
CA GLY A 444 14.34 27.61 12.35
C GLY A 444 14.02 28.28 11.02
N LEU A 445 13.86 27.50 9.94
CA LEU A 445 13.39 27.99 8.65
C LEU A 445 11.92 27.58 8.48
N GLN A 446 11.02 28.55 8.36
CA GLN A 446 9.64 28.30 7.98
C GLN A 446 9.57 28.16 6.46
N VAL A 447 9.09 27.02 5.98
CA VAL A 447 8.99 26.71 4.55
C VAL A 447 7.50 26.54 4.22
N PRO A 448 6.97 27.21 3.17
CA PRO A 448 5.62 26.95 2.68
C PRO A 448 5.43 25.49 2.27
N PHE A 449 4.24 24.93 2.46
CA PHE A 449 3.97 23.52 2.12
C PHE A 449 4.31 23.18 0.67
N SER A 450 3.96 24.06 -0.28
CA SER A 450 4.28 23.89 -1.70
C SER A 450 5.79 23.76 -1.96
N SER A 451 6.62 24.41 -1.15
CA SER A 451 8.07 24.32 -1.23
C SER A 451 8.61 23.09 -0.50
N LEU A 452 7.99 22.69 0.62
CA LEU A 452 8.41 21.53 1.40
C LEU A 452 8.34 20.24 0.58
N ASP A 453 7.31 20.08 -0.26
CA ASP A 453 7.13 18.91 -1.13
C ASP A 453 8.23 18.80 -2.21
N LEU A 454 8.89 19.91 -2.54
CA LEU A 454 10.02 19.95 -3.49
C LEU A 454 11.36 19.65 -2.83
N LEU A 455 11.44 19.60 -1.49
CA LEU A 455 12.68 19.37 -0.77
C LEU A 455 12.96 17.86 -0.61
N GLY A 456 14.01 17.39 -1.27
CA GLY A 456 14.56 16.05 -1.09
C GLY A 456 15.73 16.00 -0.11
N LEU A 457 15.88 14.89 0.62
CA LEU A 457 17.06 14.63 1.44
C LEU A 457 18.31 14.54 0.55
N ARG A 458 19.29 15.42 0.80
CA ARG A 458 20.56 15.43 0.07
C ARG A 458 21.52 14.40 0.65
N LYS A 459 21.47 13.16 0.15
CA LYS A 459 22.30 12.03 0.60
C LYS A 459 23.79 12.39 0.74
N LYS A 460 24.36 13.11 -0.23
CA LYS A 460 25.77 13.54 -0.21
C LYS A 460 26.12 14.39 1.03
N ILE A 461 25.25 15.33 1.40
CA ILE A 461 25.46 16.19 2.57
C ILE A 461 25.34 15.37 3.86
N ILE A 462 24.33 14.49 3.93
CA ILE A 462 24.13 13.62 5.09
C ILE A 462 25.35 12.72 5.32
N THR A 463 25.84 12.05 4.26
CA THR A 463 27.04 11.20 4.34
C THR A 463 28.27 12.00 4.77
N ARG A 464 28.50 13.17 4.17
CA ARG A 464 29.63 14.04 4.54
C ARG A 464 29.57 14.47 6.01
N ASN A 465 28.41 14.93 6.49
CA ASN A 465 28.23 15.34 7.89
C ASN A 465 28.40 14.16 8.84
N PHE A 466 27.96 12.98 8.44
CA PHE A 466 28.18 11.76 9.22
C PHE A 466 29.68 11.41 9.31
N GLU A 467 30.43 11.48 8.20
CA GLU A 467 31.87 11.24 8.20
C GLU A 467 32.64 12.27 9.05
N LEU A 468 32.27 13.56 8.96
CA LEU A 468 32.83 14.62 9.77
C LEU A 468 32.58 14.40 11.28
N THR A 469 31.37 13.96 11.66
CA THR A 469 31.07 13.67 13.08
C THR A 469 31.81 12.43 13.60
N GLN A 470 32.29 11.55 12.71
CA GLN A 470 33.17 10.42 13.05
C GLN A 470 34.67 10.80 13.04
N GLY A 471 35.01 12.08 12.84
CA GLY A 471 36.40 12.55 12.79
C GLY A 471 37.17 12.07 11.56
N ARG A 472 36.49 11.53 10.54
CA ARG A 472 37.12 11.17 9.28
C ARG A 472 37.28 12.45 8.47
N GLY A 473 38.52 12.90 8.32
CA GLY A 473 38.85 14.01 7.44
C GLY A 473 38.34 13.70 6.05
N VAL A 474 37.38 14.48 5.57
CA VAL A 474 36.93 14.40 4.18
C VAL A 474 38.00 15.11 3.36
N GLU A 475 38.85 14.35 2.67
CA GLU A 475 39.70 14.93 1.62
C GLU A 475 38.77 15.61 0.61
N ILE A 476 38.98 16.91 0.42
CA ILE A 476 38.16 17.79 -0.45
C ILE A 476 38.53 17.56 -1.91
#